data_AF-A0A0C2CBW1-F1
#
_entry.id   AF-A0A0C2CBW1-F1
#
_cell.length_a   1.000
_cell.length_b   1.000
_cell.length_c   1.000
_cell.angle_alpha   90.00
_cell.angle_beta   90.00
_cell.angle_gamma   90.00
#
_symmetry.space_group_name_H-M   'P 1'
#
loop_
_entity.id
_entity.type
_entity.pdbx_description
1 polymer ?
#
loop_
_entity_poly.entity_id
_entity_poly.type
_entity_poly.pdbx_seq_one_letter_code
_entity_poly.pdbx_strand_id
1 'polypeptide(L)'
;MKEHKIPGEYGQILFFPFELDDEESIRKVVRYSNIVINLIGTRVPTKRYDYYAVHEHGARRLAKICREMGVDRFVHMSALGATGLGEIAVRDEFPTATIVRPSLIYGELDGFIQYYVSRWRKTPLDLVYLYKKGEHTYKMPIWGGDVAAGLAAIVRDPTSAGHTYEFVGPHCYQLSELMDFMYRKAHCINEFGFYYRRHSLPDPYFKMLTWLTEQWGHFFKCKVPLNREWMEYVEVKDDVLTGQRTLADLGIRRLTEFEFAGGRQAFYQSFHKYFEEQYGELPPPPLPLRSPPIVKKPGMEEKGAFGKGLAFN
;
A
#
# COMPACT_ATOMS: atom_id res chain seq x y z
N MET A 1 -25.44 -0.68 -17.19
CA MET A 1 -25.21 -0.65 -15.73
C MET A 1 -25.18 -2.09 -15.23
N LYS A 2 -24.01 -2.67 -14.95
CA LYS A 2 -23.94 -3.93 -14.20
C LYS A 2 -24.12 -3.55 -12.74
N GLU A 3 -25.27 -3.87 -12.16
CA GLU A 3 -25.47 -3.79 -10.71
C GLU A 3 -24.36 -4.61 -10.04
N HIS A 4 -23.49 -3.95 -9.29
CA HIS A 4 -22.53 -4.64 -8.44
C HIS A 4 -23.35 -5.38 -7.38
N LYS A 5 -23.58 -6.69 -7.59
CA LYS A 5 -24.13 -7.57 -6.55
C LYS A 5 -23.23 -7.40 -5.32
N ILE A 6 -23.79 -6.81 -4.28
CA ILE A 6 -23.09 -6.60 -3.02
C ILE A 6 -22.80 -8.00 -2.45
N PRO A 7 -21.56 -8.29 -2.00
CA PRO A 7 -21.26 -9.58 -1.38
C PRO A 7 -21.91 -9.65 0.01
N GLY A 8 -23.15 -10.14 0.08
CA GLY A 8 -23.85 -10.34 1.35
C GLY A 8 -25.34 -10.65 1.16
N GLU A 9 -25.94 -11.27 2.16
CA GLU A 9 -27.40 -11.43 2.22
C GLU A 9 -28.09 -10.11 2.61
N TYR A 10 -29.41 -10.06 2.40
CA TYR A 10 -30.21 -8.89 2.76
C TYR A 10 -30.03 -8.51 4.23
N GLY A 11 -29.69 -7.24 4.48
CA GLY A 11 -29.51 -6.70 5.82
C GLY A 11 -28.11 -6.89 6.44
N GLN A 12 -27.19 -7.61 5.78
CA GLN A 12 -25.81 -7.77 6.29
C GLN A 12 -24.94 -6.54 6.06
N ILE A 13 -25.18 -5.80 4.96
CA ILE A 13 -24.40 -4.62 4.59
C ILE A 13 -25.30 -3.39 4.58
N LEU A 14 -24.91 -2.40 5.38
CA LEU A 14 -25.59 -1.12 5.51
C LEU A 14 -24.60 0.00 5.18
N PHE A 15 -25.03 0.96 4.37
CA PHE A 15 -24.23 2.12 4.00
C PHE A 15 -24.63 3.31 4.85
N PHE A 16 -23.65 3.90 5.54
CA PHE A 16 -23.86 5.12 6.32
C PHE A 16 -22.92 6.23 5.82
N PRO A 17 -23.46 7.41 5.46
CA PRO A 17 -22.62 8.57 5.19
C PRO A 17 -22.06 9.10 6.53
N PHE A 18 -20.77 9.41 6.56
CA PHE A 18 -20.14 10.10 7.68
C PHE A 18 -18.98 10.97 7.20
N GLU A 19 -18.59 11.94 8.03
CA GLU A 19 -17.42 12.78 7.79
C GLU A 19 -16.42 12.61 8.92
N LEU A 20 -15.12 12.64 8.60
CA LEU A 20 -14.06 12.43 9.59
C LEU A 20 -13.95 13.60 10.59
N ASP A 21 -14.41 14.79 10.19
CA ASP A 21 -14.44 15.98 11.05
C ASP A 21 -15.65 16.02 11.99
N ASP A 22 -16.76 15.41 11.58
CA ASP A 22 -18.01 15.44 12.34
C ASP A 22 -18.09 14.25 13.30
N GLU A 23 -17.78 14.52 14.57
CA GLU A 23 -17.83 13.51 15.62
C GLU A 23 -19.22 12.92 15.84
N GLU A 24 -20.30 13.69 15.62
CA GLU A 24 -21.65 13.16 15.79
C GLU A 24 -21.98 12.14 14.70
N SER A 25 -21.54 12.39 13.46
CA SER A 25 -21.69 11.41 12.37
C SER A 25 -20.97 10.10 12.70
N ILE A 26 -19.75 10.17 13.24
CA ILE A 26 -18.98 8.99 13.64
C ILE A 26 -19.70 8.23 14.78
N ARG A 27 -20.18 8.95 15.81
CA ARG A 27 -20.94 8.32 16.92
C ARG A 27 -22.18 7.59 16.42
N LYS A 28 -22.90 8.15 15.43
CA LYS A 28 -24.08 7.50 14.83
C LYS A 28 -23.72 6.19 14.13
N VAL A 29 -22.60 6.15 13.41
CA VAL A 29 -22.13 4.93 12.71
C VAL A 29 -21.65 3.86 13.69
N VAL A 30 -20.96 4.25 14.77
CA VAL A 30 -20.31 3.31 15.68
C VAL A 30 -21.26 2.74 16.74
N ARG A 31 -22.41 3.38 17.01
CA ARG A 31 -23.31 3.08 18.14
C ARG A 31 -23.69 1.61 18.36
N TYR A 32 -23.81 0.83 17.30
CA TYR A 32 -24.24 -0.58 17.37
C TYR A 32 -23.15 -1.55 16.88
N SER A 33 -21.89 -1.09 16.81
CA SER A 33 -20.77 -1.86 16.28
C SER A 33 -19.94 -2.47 17.41
N ASN A 34 -19.82 -3.80 17.45
CA ASN A 34 -18.92 -4.49 18.36
C ASN A 34 -17.44 -4.34 17.97
N ILE A 35 -17.19 -4.26 16.65
CA ILE A 35 -15.85 -4.24 16.09
C ILE A 35 -15.79 -3.12 15.05
N VAL A 36 -14.76 -2.29 15.16
CA VAL A 36 -14.51 -1.21 14.21
C VAL A 36 -13.13 -1.42 13.61
N ILE A 37 -13.07 -1.44 12.27
CA ILE A 37 -11.83 -1.57 11.49
C ILE A 37 -11.59 -0.26 10.78
N ASN A 38 -10.49 0.41 11.12
CA ASN A 38 -10.06 1.63 10.46
C ASN A 38 -9.10 1.32 9.30
N LEU A 39 -9.59 1.52 8.07
CA LEU A 39 -8.83 1.43 6.81
C LEU A 39 -8.70 2.80 6.13
N ILE A 40 -8.98 3.90 6.84
CA ILE A 40 -8.91 5.25 6.29
C ILE A 40 -7.45 5.65 6.15
N GLY A 41 -7.05 5.97 4.92
CA GLY A 41 -5.74 6.50 4.60
C GLY A 41 -5.78 7.27 3.29
N THR A 42 -4.91 8.28 3.17
CA THR A 42 -4.74 9.01 1.92
C THR A 42 -3.27 9.08 1.53
N ARG A 43 -3.03 8.90 0.24
CA ARG A 43 -1.72 9.07 -0.39
C ARG A 43 -1.51 10.47 -0.95
N VAL A 44 -2.54 11.31 -0.98
CA VAL A 44 -2.50 12.66 -1.57
C VAL A 44 -3.32 13.58 -0.66
N PRO A 45 -2.82 14.76 -0.29
CA PRO A 45 -3.59 15.66 0.55
C PRO A 45 -4.71 16.28 -0.28
N THR A 46 -5.84 16.55 0.35
CA THR A 46 -6.98 17.22 -0.27
C THR A 46 -7.19 18.58 0.37
N LYS A 47 -8.00 19.45 -0.24
CA LYS A 47 -8.26 20.81 0.30
C LYS A 47 -8.75 20.80 1.76
N ARG A 48 -9.53 19.78 2.14
CA ARG A 48 -10.14 19.67 3.48
C ARG A 48 -9.31 18.81 4.42
N TYR A 49 -8.57 17.83 3.89
CA TYR A 49 -7.85 16.84 4.68
C TYR A 49 -6.37 16.78 4.28
N ASP A 50 -5.52 17.27 5.18
CA ASP A 50 -4.08 17.07 5.15
C ASP A 50 -3.69 15.67 5.68
N TYR A 51 -2.44 15.26 5.50
CA TYR A 51 -1.98 13.96 5.98
C TYR A 51 -2.13 13.77 7.48
N TYR A 52 -1.76 14.77 8.29
CA TYR A 52 -1.95 14.73 9.74
C TYR A 52 -3.43 14.65 10.13
N ALA A 53 -4.29 15.35 9.40
CA ALA A 53 -5.73 15.33 9.65
C ALA A 53 -6.33 13.94 9.46
N VAL A 54 -5.88 13.19 8.44
CA VAL A 54 -6.36 11.83 8.17
C VAL A 54 -5.70 10.81 9.09
N HIS A 55 -4.37 10.81 9.13
CA HIS A 55 -3.59 9.69 9.66
C HIS A 55 -3.34 9.76 11.16
N GLU A 56 -3.27 10.97 11.73
CA GLU A 56 -3.05 11.17 13.17
C GLU A 56 -4.34 11.61 13.86
N HIS A 57 -4.86 12.80 13.52
CA HIS A 57 -6.01 13.38 14.20
C HIS A 57 -7.29 12.56 13.94
N GLY A 58 -7.51 12.13 12.71
CA GLY A 58 -8.63 11.28 12.33
C GLY A 58 -8.61 9.94 13.03
N ALA A 59 -7.46 9.27 13.04
CA ALA A 59 -7.27 8.00 13.74
C ALA A 59 -7.48 8.13 15.26
N ARG A 60 -6.94 9.20 15.87
CA ARG A 60 -7.15 9.53 17.30
C ARG A 60 -8.63 9.74 17.61
N ARG A 61 -9.32 10.54 16.81
CA ARG A 61 -10.75 10.83 16.98
C ARG A 61 -11.60 9.56 16.89
N LEU A 62 -11.31 8.69 15.92
CA LEU A 62 -11.99 7.40 15.79
C LEU A 62 -11.76 6.51 17.01
N ALA A 63 -10.51 6.38 17.47
CA ALA A 63 -10.19 5.56 18.64
C ALA A 63 -10.88 6.08 19.91
N LYS A 64 -10.86 7.40 20.13
CA LYS A 64 -11.56 8.06 21.24
C LYS A 64 -13.06 7.79 21.21
N ILE A 65 -13.72 8.00 20.07
CA ILE A 65 -15.17 7.79 19.93
C ILE A 65 -15.53 6.31 20.10
N CYS A 66 -14.72 5.38 19.56
CA CYS A 66 -14.94 3.95 19.75
C CYS A 66 -14.87 3.56 21.23
N ARG A 67 -13.94 4.15 21.99
CA ARG A 67 -13.86 3.97 23.44
C ARG A 67 -15.08 4.54 24.16
N GLU A 68 -15.51 5.77 23.83
CA GLU A 68 -16.70 6.41 24.42
C GLU A 68 -17.97 5.59 24.20
N MET A 69 -18.11 4.98 23.02
CA MET A 69 -19.27 4.17 22.64
C MET A 69 -19.21 2.72 23.15
N GLY A 70 -18.11 2.31 23.79
CA GLY A 70 -17.97 0.97 24.35
C GLY A 70 -17.74 -0.13 23.30
N VAL A 71 -17.04 0.18 22.20
CA VAL A 71 -16.67 -0.83 21.18
C VAL A 71 -15.70 -1.85 21.78
N ASP A 72 -16.01 -3.14 21.63
CA ASP A 72 -15.21 -4.23 22.19
C ASP A 72 -13.80 -4.29 21.56
N ARG A 73 -13.73 -4.13 20.23
CA ARG A 73 -12.46 -4.23 19.48
C ARG A 73 -12.30 -3.14 18.44
N PHE A 74 -11.15 -2.47 18.50
CA PHE A 74 -10.71 -1.51 17.51
C PHE A 74 -9.48 -2.05 16.77
N VAL A 75 -9.56 -2.16 15.44
CA VAL A 75 -8.44 -2.58 14.59
C VAL A 75 -8.02 -1.38 13.73
N HIS A 76 -6.75 -0.97 13.85
CA HIS A 76 -6.20 0.12 13.06
C HIS A 76 -5.18 -0.42 12.06
N MET A 77 -5.39 -0.11 10.77
CA MET A 77 -4.41 -0.40 9.73
C MET A 77 -3.50 0.82 9.53
N SER A 78 -2.21 0.58 9.73
CA SER A 78 -1.13 1.53 9.46
C SER A 78 -0.36 1.08 8.20
N ALA A 79 0.93 1.38 8.11
CA ALA A 79 1.82 0.91 7.05
C ALA A 79 3.22 0.59 7.62
N LEU A 80 3.85 -0.47 7.10
CA LEU A 80 5.21 -0.84 7.49
C LEU A 80 6.19 0.27 7.06
N GLY A 81 7.02 0.75 7.99
CA GLY A 81 7.96 1.86 7.74
C GLY A 81 7.33 3.26 7.83
N ALA A 82 6.08 3.38 8.31
CA ALA A 82 5.49 4.66 8.66
C ALA A 82 6.09 5.25 9.95
N THR A 83 5.94 6.55 10.15
CA THR A 83 6.46 7.27 11.33
C THR A 83 5.78 6.90 12.64
N GLY A 84 4.64 6.23 12.57
CA GLY A 84 3.92 5.70 13.74
C GLY A 84 3.11 6.72 14.55
N LEU A 85 3.05 7.99 14.14
CA LEU A 85 2.31 9.03 14.88
C LEU A 85 0.84 8.66 15.11
N GLY A 86 0.17 8.16 14.06
CA GLY A 86 -1.21 7.67 14.16
C GLY A 86 -1.35 6.43 15.06
N GLU A 87 -0.36 5.53 15.03
CA GLU A 87 -0.37 4.34 15.87
C GLU A 87 -0.24 4.68 17.36
N ILE A 88 0.66 5.61 17.68
CA ILE A 88 0.84 6.14 19.04
C ILE A 88 -0.46 6.80 19.49
N ALA A 89 -1.03 7.68 18.66
CA ALA A 89 -2.27 8.37 18.97
C ALA A 89 -3.47 7.42 19.19
N VAL A 90 -3.58 6.35 18.40
CA VAL A 90 -4.60 5.31 18.60
C VAL A 90 -4.35 4.54 19.89
N ARG A 91 -3.09 4.18 20.18
CA ARG A 91 -2.72 3.43 21.38
C ARG A 91 -2.98 4.23 22.66
N ASP A 92 -2.77 5.55 22.63
CA ASP A 92 -3.04 6.45 23.75
C ASP A 92 -4.55 6.48 24.11
N GLU A 93 -5.41 6.57 23.10
CA GLU A 93 -6.86 6.66 23.31
C GLU A 93 -7.50 5.29 23.60
N PHE A 94 -7.07 4.26 22.88
CA PHE A 94 -7.58 2.89 22.93
C PHE A 94 -6.41 1.89 23.11
N PRO A 95 -5.97 1.63 24.36
CA PRO A 95 -4.78 0.79 24.63
C PRO A 95 -4.88 -0.65 24.10
N THR A 96 -6.09 -1.22 24.13
CA THR A 96 -6.40 -2.59 23.67
C THR A 96 -6.54 -2.70 22.15
N ALA A 97 -6.22 -1.65 21.39
CA ALA A 97 -6.37 -1.63 19.94
C ALA A 97 -5.44 -2.66 19.29
N THR A 98 -5.90 -3.33 18.25
CA THR A 98 -5.01 -4.17 17.43
C THR A 98 -4.46 -3.31 16.30
N ILE A 99 -3.15 -3.24 16.15
CA ILE A 99 -2.51 -2.45 15.10
C ILE A 99 -1.96 -3.41 14.04
N VAL A 100 -2.31 -3.17 12.78
CA VAL A 100 -1.84 -3.97 11.64
C VAL A 100 -0.96 -3.10 10.76
N ARG A 101 0.27 -3.54 10.55
CA ARG A 101 1.27 -2.91 9.69
C ARG A 101 1.48 -3.77 8.44
N PRO A 102 0.67 -3.60 7.40
CA PRO A 102 0.93 -4.21 6.11
C PRO A 102 2.19 -3.61 5.49
N SER A 103 2.97 -4.47 4.83
CA SER A 103 3.93 -4.05 3.83
C SER A 103 3.21 -3.57 2.56
N LEU A 104 3.96 -3.33 1.50
CA LEU A 104 3.41 -2.87 0.22
C LEU A 104 2.33 -3.82 -0.33
N ILE A 105 1.08 -3.38 -0.29
CA ILE A 105 -0.07 -4.18 -0.74
C ILE A 105 -0.19 -4.13 -2.27
N TYR A 106 -0.34 -5.29 -2.90
CA TYR A 106 -0.68 -5.42 -4.33
C TYR A 106 -1.98 -6.22 -4.52
N GLY A 107 -2.66 -6.02 -5.65
CA GLY A 107 -4.08 -6.35 -5.83
C GLY A 107 -4.62 -6.01 -7.22
N GLU A 108 -5.88 -6.37 -7.51
CA GLU A 108 -6.53 -6.11 -8.81
C GLU A 108 -6.72 -4.60 -9.13
N LEU A 109 -6.68 -3.74 -8.12
CA LEU A 109 -6.80 -2.28 -8.24
C LEU A 109 -5.78 -1.58 -7.33
N ASP A 110 -4.53 -2.03 -7.41
CA ASP A 110 -3.49 -1.58 -6.51
C ASP A 110 -2.87 -0.23 -6.89
N GLY A 111 -2.34 0.46 -5.88
CA GLY A 111 -1.59 1.69 -6.07
C GLY A 111 -0.13 1.48 -6.45
N PHE A 112 0.31 0.22 -6.61
CA PHE A 112 1.72 -0.15 -6.78
C PHE A 112 2.02 -0.65 -8.20
N ILE A 113 1.47 -1.78 -8.63
CA ILE A 113 1.67 -2.30 -9.99
C ILE A 113 1.08 -1.33 -11.01
N GLN A 114 -0.14 -0.84 -10.79
CA GLN A 114 -0.73 0.19 -11.66
C GLN A 114 0.13 1.45 -11.73
N TYR A 115 0.78 1.81 -10.61
CA TYR A 115 1.65 2.98 -10.56
C TYR A 115 2.88 2.83 -11.46
N TYR A 116 3.58 1.69 -11.39
CA TYR A 116 4.76 1.47 -12.23
C TYR A 116 4.42 1.21 -13.69
N VAL A 117 3.42 0.39 -13.97
CA VAL A 117 3.05 0.08 -15.36
C VAL A 117 2.42 1.29 -16.05
N SER A 118 2.02 2.35 -15.34
CA SER A 118 1.45 3.58 -15.90
C SER A 118 2.37 4.35 -16.85
N ARG A 119 1.77 5.05 -17.84
CA ARG A 119 2.49 5.91 -18.81
C ARG A 119 3.21 7.06 -18.11
N TRP A 120 2.68 7.53 -16.98
CA TRP A 120 3.24 8.65 -16.22
C TRP A 120 4.63 8.32 -15.63
N ARG A 121 4.97 7.04 -15.48
CA ARG A 121 6.29 6.60 -14.98
C ARG A 121 7.33 6.39 -16.08
N LYS A 122 6.91 6.47 -17.35
CA LYS A 122 7.78 6.27 -18.51
C LYS A 122 8.16 7.63 -19.08
N THR A 123 9.44 7.87 -19.29
CA THR A 123 9.88 9.03 -20.06
C THR A 123 9.62 8.77 -21.56
N PRO A 124 9.67 9.81 -22.43
CA PRO A 124 9.47 9.65 -23.87
C PRO A 124 10.45 8.68 -24.57
N LEU A 125 11.52 8.26 -23.89
CA LEU A 125 12.53 7.32 -24.37
C LEU A 125 12.39 5.93 -23.73
N ASP A 126 11.21 5.60 -23.20
CA ASP A 126 10.91 4.36 -22.48
C ASP A 126 11.80 4.09 -21.25
N LEU A 127 12.43 5.16 -20.72
CA LEU A 127 13.24 5.08 -19.51
C LEU A 127 12.35 5.17 -18.28
N VAL A 128 12.63 4.33 -17.30
CA VAL A 128 11.93 4.34 -16.00
C VAL A 128 12.90 4.86 -14.96
N TYR A 129 12.54 5.98 -14.34
CA TYR A 129 13.28 6.53 -13.22
C TYR A 129 13.08 5.63 -11.99
N LEU A 130 14.15 5.30 -11.29
CA LEU A 130 14.13 4.67 -9.97
C LEU A 130 15.22 5.30 -9.10
N TYR A 131 14.87 5.64 -7.86
CA TYR A 131 15.84 6.10 -6.88
C TYR A 131 16.99 5.08 -6.74
N LYS A 132 18.22 5.53 -7.04
CA LYS A 132 19.43 4.68 -7.06
C LYS A 132 19.25 3.32 -7.78
N LYS A 133 18.52 3.32 -8.91
CA LYS A 133 18.16 2.13 -9.73
C LYS A 133 17.29 1.08 -9.00
N GLY A 134 16.85 1.35 -7.79
CA GLY A 134 16.18 0.36 -6.95
C GLY A 134 17.10 -0.74 -6.42
N GLU A 135 18.42 -0.59 -6.54
CA GLU A 135 19.40 -1.59 -6.08
C GLU A 135 19.64 -1.54 -4.55
N HIS A 136 19.23 -0.46 -3.90
CA HIS A 136 19.44 -0.25 -2.46
C HIS A 136 18.16 -0.35 -1.63
N THR A 137 17.07 -0.77 -2.26
CA THR A 137 15.72 -0.79 -1.68
C THR A 137 15.15 -2.19 -1.74
N TYR A 138 14.65 -2.68 -0.61
CA TYR A 138 14.07 -4.02 -0.48
C TYR A 138 12.62 -3.95 -0.04
N LYS A 139 11.76 -4.73 -0.70
CA LYS A 139 10.33 -4.76 -0.49
C LYS A 139 9.82 -6.18 -0.31
N MET A 140 8.84 -6.36 0.58
CA MET A 140 8.15 -7.63 0.84
C MET A 140 6.66 -7.48 0.51
N PRO A 141 6.30 -7.36 -0.78
CA PRO A 141 4.94 -7.05 -1.18
C PRO A 141 3.96 -8.15 -0.77
N ILE A 142 2.80 -7.76 -0.27
CA ILE A 142 1.76 -8.67 0.22
C ILE A 142 0.48 -8.59 -0.63
N TRP A 143 -0.15 -9.74 -0.85
CA TRP A 143 -1.42 -9.79 -1.57
C TRP A 143 -2.56 -9.24 -0.72
N GLY A 144 -3.39 -8.38 -1.29
CA GLY A 144 -4.54 -7.78 -0.60
C GLY A 144 -5.54 -8.82 -0.06
N GLY A 145 -5.68 -9.97 -0.73
CA GLY A 145 -6.50 -11.08 -0.22
C GLY A 145 -5.96 -11.70 1.06
N ASP A 146 -4.63 -11.79 1.20
CA ASP A 146 -4.00 -12.33 2.40
C ASP A 146 -4.10 -11.35 3.58
N VAL A 147 -4.02 -10.04 3.30
CA VAL A 147 -4.30 -8.99 4.29
C VAL A 147 -5.74 -9.08 4.79
N ALA A 148 -6.71 -9.25 3.89
CA ALA A 148 -8.12 -9.41 4.26
C ALA A 148 -8.34 -10.69 5.09
N ALA A 149 -7.69 -11.80 4.73
CA ALA A 149 -7.73 -13.03 5.52
C ALA A 149 -7.12 -12.83 6.92
N GLY A 150 -6.00 -12.11 7.02
CA GLY A 150 -5.36 -11.74 8.28
C GLY A 150 -6.25 -10.88 9.17
N LEU A 151 -6.91 -9.87 8.60
CA LEU A 151 -7.89 -9.05 9.31
C LEU A 151 -9.07 -9.89 9.80
N ALA A 152 -9.59 -10.80 8.97
CA ALA A 152 -10.67 -11.69 9.36
C ALA A 152 -10.25 -12.65 10.50
N ALA A 153 -9.00 -13.11 10.51
CA ALA A 153 -8.45 -13.93 11.59
C ALA A 153 -8.32 -13.14 12.90
N ILE A 154 -7.80 -11.92 12.85
CA ILE A 154 -7.73 -10.99 14.00
C ILE A 154 -9.13 -10.74 14.58
N VAL A 155 -10.12 -10.53 13.71
CA VAL A 155 -11.52 -10.33 14.12
C VAL A 155 -12.12 -11.59 14.77
N ARG A 156 -11.60 -12.78 14.51
CA ARG A 156 -12.09 -14.02 15.15
C ARG A 156 -11.33 -14.38 16.41
N ASP A 157 -10.08 -13.98 16.52
CA ASP A 157 -9.21 -14.28 17.64
C ASP A 157 -9.43 -13.32 18.81
N PRO A 158 -9.84 -13.78 20.01
CA PRO A 158 -9.96 -12.92 21.18
C PRO A 158 -8.60 -12.50 21.74
N THR A 159 -7.52 -13.24 21.45
CA THR A 159 -6.18 -12.97 22.01
C THR A 159 -5.40 -11.90 21.25
N SER A 160 -5.97 -11.36 20.17
CA SER A 160 -5.30 -10.37 19.31
C SER A 160 -5.29 -8.95 19.89
N ALA A 161 -6.12 -8.67 20.89
CA ALA A 161 -6.28 -7.34 21.47
C ALA A 161 -4.96 -6.80 22.04
N GLY A 162 -4.66 -5.52 21.77
CA GLY A 162 -3.44 -4.86 22.23
C GLY A 162 -2.16 -5.24 21.47
N HIS A 163 -2.20 -6.20 20.56
CA HIS A 163 -1.02 -6.61 19.79
C HIS A 163 -0.82 -5.80 18.51
N THR A 164 0.42 -5.78 18.05
CA THR A 164 0.81 -5.24 16.74
C THR A 164 1.17 -6.41 15.84
N TYR A 165 0.62 -6.43 14.63
CA TYR A 165 0.87 -7.45 13.61
C TYR A 165 1.57 -6.83 12.40
N GLU A 166 2.64 -7.44 11.93
CA GLU A 166 3.34 -7.10 10.70
C GLU A 166 2.91 -8.08 9.60
N PHE A 167 2.18 -7.56 8.63
CA PHE A 167 1.69 -8.35 7.51
C PHE A 167 2.66 -8.18 6.34
N VAL A 168 3.51 -9.18 6.15
CA VAL A 168 4.53 -9.18 5.10
C VAL A 168 4.31 -10.30 4.11
N GLY A 169 4.77 -10.08 2.88
CA GLY A 169 4.77 -11.10 1.84
C GLY A 169 5.71 -12.27 2.15
N PRO A 170 5.60 -13.37 1.39
CA PRO A 170 6.41 -14.57 1.61
C PRO A 170 7.91 -14.37 1.32
N HIS A 171 8.25 -13.41 0.47
CA HIS A 171 9.61 -13.20 -0.03
C HIS A 171 10.00 -11.74 0.01
N CYS A 172 11.29 -11.49 0.23
CA CYS A 172 11.89 -10.16 0.16
C CYS A 172 12.58 -10.01 -1.19
N TYR A 173 12.23 -8.97 -1.93
CA TYR A 173 12.76 -8.70 -3.26
C TYR A 173 13.53 -7.39 -3.26
N GLN A 174 14.59 -7.33 -4.07
CA GLN A 174 15.20 -6.07 -4.44
C GLN A 174 14.24 -5.33 -5.39
N LEU A 175 14.04 -4.02 -5.17
CA LEU A 175 13.09 -3.24 -5.97
C LEU A 175 13.45 -3.28 -7.46
N SER A 176 14.74 -3.18 -7.78
CA SER A 176 15.30 -3.32 -9.11
C SER A 176 14.76 -4.58 -9.82
N GLU A 177 14.91 -5.75 -9.20
CA GLU A 177 14.52 -7.05 -9.75
C GLU A 177 13.02 -7.20 -9.88
N LEU A 178 12.28 -6.68 -8.90
CA LEU A 178 10.82 -6.68 -8.94
C LEU A 178 10.31 -5.85 -10.13
N MET A 179 10.93 -4.69 -10.41
CA MET A 179 10.62 -3.89 -11.59
C MET A 179 10.94 -4.63 -12.88
N ASP A 180 12.13 -5.23 -12.99
CA ASP A 180 12.51 -6.00 -14.18
C ASP A 180 11.52 -7.13 -14.46
N PHE A 181 11.09 -7.85 -13.42
CA PHE A 181 10.09 -8.89 -13.52
C PHE A 181 8.73 -8.35 -13.98
N MET A 182 8.24 -7.26 -13.38
CA MET A 182 6.95 -6.66 -13.74
C MET A 182 6.93 -6.16 -15.18
N TYR A 183 7.94 -5.42 -15.63
CA TYR A 183 7.96 -4.89 -17.01
C TYR A 183 8.10 -5.99 -18.05
N ARG A 184 8.84 -7.06 -17.76
CA ARG A 184 8.90 -8.23 -18.64
C ARG A 184 7.56 -8.98 -18.69
N LYS A 185 6.86 -9.12 -17.55
CA LYS A 185 5.51 -9.71 -17.49
C LYS A 185 4.45 -8.86 -18.17
N ALA A 186 4.58 -7.53 -18.12
CA ALA A 186 3.72 -6.59 -18.82
C ALA A 186 4.08 -6.43 -20.31
N HIS A 187 4.84 -7.36 -20.89
CA HIS A 187 5.26 -7.40 -22.29
C HIS A 187 5.82 -6.09 -22.85
N CYS A 188 6.44 -5.29 -21.98
CA CYS A 188 7.20 -4.10 -22.34
C CYS A 188 8.58 -4.52 -22.92
N ILE A 189 8.57 -5.28 -24.01
CA ILE A 189 9.70 -5.94 -24.65
C ILE A 189 10.01 -5.27 -25.99
N ASN A 190 11.28 -5.33 -26.40
CA ASN A 190 11.75 -4.78 -27.68
C ASN A 190 10.97 -5.29 -28.91
N GLU A 191 10.44 -6.52 -28.85
CA GLU A 191 9.62 -7.13 -29.91
C GLU A 191 8.35 -6.32 -30.19
N PHE A 192 7.80 -5.65 -29.17
CA PHE A 192 6.66 -4.74 -29.28
C PHE A 192 7.09 -3.26 -29.37
N GLY A 193 8.36 -3.01 -29.72
CA GLY A 193 8.90 -1.66 -29.91
C GLY A 193 9.13 -0.90 -28.60
N PHE A 194 9.07 -1.56 -27.44
CA PHE A 194 9.25 -0.93 -26.14
C PHE A 194 10.62 -1.24 -25.55
N TYR A 195 11.45 -0.21 -25.34
CA TYR A 195 12.82 -0.38 -24.82
C TYR A 195 12.90 -0.07 -23.33
N TYR A 196 12.50 -1.02 -22.49
CA TYR A 196 12.59 -0.84 -21.05
C TYR A 196 14.04 -0.69 -20.57
N ARG A 197 14.37 0.48 -19.99
CA ARG A 197 15.66 0.69 -19.31
C ARG A 197 15.49 1.51 -18.03
N ARG A 198 16.03 1.00 -16.93
CA ARG A 198 16.09 1.72 -15.65
C ARG A 198 17.21 2.74 -15.66
N HIS A 199 16.95 3.92 -15.09
CA HIS A 199 18.00 4.92 -14.86
C HIS A 199 17.85 5.53 -13.46
N SER A 200 19.00 5.91 -12.90
CA SER A 200 19.11 6.56 -11.58
C SER A 200 19.67 7.97 -11.63
N LEU A 201 20.02 8.44 -12.83
CA LEU A 201 20.52 9.79 -13.00
C LEU A 201 19.45 10.77 -12.49
N PRO A 202 19.84 11.89 -11.87
CA PRO A 202 18.89 12.93 -11.51
C PRO A 202 18.25 13.41 -12.80
N ASP A 203 17.09 12.87 -13.16
CA ASP A 203 16.42 13.24 -14.39
C ASP A 203 15.68 14.55 -14.11
N PRO A 204 16.18 15.69 -14.64
CA PRO A 204 15.53 16.97 -14.43
C PRO A 204 14.10 16.93 -15.00
N TYR A 205 13.88 16.12 -16.04
CA TYR A 205 12.56 15.90 -16.61
C TYR A 205 11.64 15.22 -15.61
N PHE A 206 12.04 14.09 -15.02
CA PHE A 206 11.20 13.39 -14.05
C PHE A 206 10.93 14.21 -12.78
N LYS A 207 11.92 14.97 -12.29
CA LYS A 207 11.73 15.89 -11.16
C LYS A 207 10.75 17.01 -11.49
N MET A 208 10.89 17.61 -12.67
CA MET A 208 9.98 18.64 -13.17
C MET A 208 8.57 18.07 -13.37
N LEU A 209 8.44 16.89 -13.96
CA LEU A 209 7.17 16.20 -14.16
C LEU A 209 6.47 15.92 -12.82
N THR A 210 7.21 15.39 -11.84
CA THR A 210 6.70 15.16 -10.48
C THR A 210 6.21 16.47 -9.86
N TRP A 211 7.00 17.54 -9.95
CA TRP A 211 6.61 18.85 -9.41
C TRP A 211 5.37 19.39 -10.12
N LEU A 212 5.31 19.31 -11.46
CA LEU A 212 4.15 19.73 -12.24
C LEU A 212 2.90 18.93 -11.88
N THR A 213 3.02 17.61 -11.68
CA THR A 213 1.89 16.78 -11.26
C THR A 213 1.43 17.12 -9.86
N GLU A 214 2.33 17.45 -8.93
CA GLU A 214 1.97 17.91 -7.59
C GLU A 214 1.24 19.25 -7.65
N GLN A 215 1.76 20.23 -8.40
CA GLN A 215 1.08 21.52 -8.61
C GLN A 215 -0.27 21.35 -9.28
N TRP A 216 -0.37 20.45 -10.25
CA TRP A 216 -1.64 20.07 -10.88
C TRP A 216 -2.61 19.49 -9.85
N GLY A 217 -2.14 18.60 -8.98
CA GLY A 217 -2.91 18.06 -7.86
C GLY A 217 -3.39 19.14 -6.90
N HIS A 218 -2.53 20.11 -6.55
CA HIS A 218 -2.91 21.23 -5.70
C HIS A 218 -3.94 22.16 -6.37
N PHE A 219 -3.77 22.43 -7.67
CA PHE A 219 -4.62 23.35 -8.42
C PHE A 219 -5.98 22.72 -8.76
N PHE A 220 -5.97 21.55 -9.41
CA PHE A 220 -7.18 20.84 -9.86
C PHE A 220 -7.78 19.90 -8.80
N LYS A 221 -7.10 19.69 -7.66
CA LYS A 221 -7.60 18.92 -6.50
C LYS A 221 -8.00 17.49 -6.88
N CYS A 222 -7.26 16.89 -7.80
CA CYS A 222 -7.47 15.52 -8.25
C CYS A 222 -6.36 14.60 -7.72
N LYS A 223 -6.64 13.29 -7.71
CA LYS A 223 -5.61 12.28 -7.47
C LYS A 223 -4.52 12.43 -8.52
N VAL A 224 -3.27 12.56 -8.07
CA VAL A 224 -2.12 12.71 -8.95
C VAL A 224 -1.51 11.35 -9.25
N PRO A 225 -1.03 11.13 -10.48
CA PRO A 225 -0.36 9.88 -10.83
C PRO A 225 1.03 9.78 -10.20
N LEU A 226 1.70 10.91 -9.95
CA LEU A 226 3.02 10.98 -9.32
C LEU A 226 2.95 11.85 -8.06
N ASN A 227 3.50 11.35 -6.96
CA ASN A 227 3.62 12.06 -5.68
C ASN A 227 4.97 11.70 -5.04
N ARG A 228 5.71 12.70 -4.52
CA ARG A 228 6.96 12.49 -3.78
C ARG A 228 6.81 11.57 -2.57
N GLU A 229 5.74 11.71 -1.80
CA GLU A 229 5.56 10.87 -0.59
C GLU A 229 5.38 9.40 -0.95
N TRP A 230 4.58 9.13 -1.98
CA TRP A 230 4.41 7.78 -2.49
C TRP A 230 5.73 7.22 -3.05
N MET A 231 6.50 8.04 -3.77
CA MET A 231 7.83 7.64 -4.26
C MET A 231 8.80 7.36 -3.12
N GLU A 232 8.79 8.15 -2.05
CA GLU A 232 9.64 7.93 -0.90
C GLU A 232 9.27 6.62 -0.18
N TYR A 233 7.97 6.36 0.00
CA TYR A 233 7.48 5.12 0.60
C TYR A 233 7.89 3.88 -0.21
N VAL A 234 7.76 3.93 -1.53
CA VAL A 234 7.99 2.75 -2.38
C VAL A 234 9.47 2.59 -2.79
N GLU A 235 10.17 3.67 -3.09
CA GLU A 235 11.52 3.62 -3.66
C GLU A 235 12.65 3.82 -2.66
N VAL A 236 12.40 4.45 -1.51
CA VAL A 236 13.46 4.81 -0.55
C VAL A 236 13.39 3.95 0.70
N LYS A 237 12.19 3.77 1.25
CA LYS A 237 12.00 3.02 2.50
C LYS A 237 12.11 1.52 2.24
N ASP A 238 12.88 0.85 3.08
CA ASP A 238 12.94 -0.62 3.10
C ASP A 238 11.79 -1.18 3.93
N ASP A 239 11.27 -2.33 3.52
CA ASP A 239 10.36 -3.11 4.35
C ASP A 239 11.19 -3.87 5.39
N VAL A 240 11.21 -3.38 6.62
CA VAL A 240 12.02 -3.94 7.71
C VAL A 240 11.11 -4.48 8.80
N LEU A 241 11.31 -5.75 9.16
CA LEU A 241 10.58 -6.41 10.24
C LEU A 241 11.06 -5.91 11.60
N THR A 242 10.16 -5.52 12.49
CA THR A 242 10.52 -5.11 13.86
C THR A 242 10.50 -6.26 14.86
N GLY A 243 10.17 -7.48 14.40
CA GLY A 243 10.09 -8.68 15.24
C GLY A 243 8.74 -8.84 15.94
N GLN A 244 7.70 -8.15 15.45
CA GLN A 244 6.32 -8.30 15.93
C GLN A 244 5.67 -9.56 15.35
N ARG A 245 4.44 -9.86 15.79
CA ARG A 245 3.68 -11.01 15.30
C ARG A 245 3.41 -10.90 13.81
N THR A 246 3.40 -12.02 13.11
CA THR A 246 3.19 -12.08 11.65
C THR A 246 1.93 -12.85 11.29
N LEU A 247 1.61 -12.93 10.00
CA LEU A 247 0.49 -13.75 9.50
C LEU A 247 0.61 -15.24 9.87
N ALA A 248 1.83 -15.73 10.04
CA ALA A 248 2.07 -17.11 10.47
C ALA A 248 1.50 -17.39 11.86
N ASP A 249 1.52 -16.40 12.76
CA ASP A 249 1.00 -16.52 14.13
C ASP A 249 -0.54 -16.56 14.15
N LEU A 250 -1.18 -15.99 13.12
CA LEU A 250 -2.64 -16.05 12.90
C LEU A 250 -3.07 -17.35 12.19
N GLY A 251 -2.13 -18.27 11.92
CA GLY A 251 -2.40 -19.53 11.23
C GLY A 251 -2.40 -19.44 9.70
N ILE A 252 -2.10 -18.27 9.13
CA ILE A 252 -2.05 -18.06 7.68
C ILE A 252 -0.62 -18.27 7.19
N ARG A 253 -0.34 -19.50 6.73
CA ARG A 253 1.02 -19.90 6.30
C ARG A 253 1.21 -19.92 4.79
N ARG A 254 0.15 -20.16 4.02
CA ARG A 254 0.20 -20.18 2.56
C ARG A 254 -0.14 -18.79 2.05
N LEU A 255 0.90 -17.97 1.90
CA LEU A 255 0.78 -16.65 1.30
C LEU A 255 0.87 -16.74 -0.21
N THR A 256 0.20 -15.81 -0.87
CA THR A 256 0.20 -15.70 -2.32
C THR A 256 1.54 -15.12 -2.79
N GLU A 257 2.23 -15.86 -3.64
CA GLU A 257 3.50 -15.43 -4.23
C GLU A 257 3.29 -14.28 -5.24
N PHE A 258 4.19 -13.30 -5.21
CA PHE A 258 4.14 -12.13 -6.08
C PHE A 258 4.26 -12.52 -7.55
N GLU A 259 5.07 -13.53 -7.84
CA GLU A 259 5.33 -14.02 -9.20
C GLU A 259 4.06 -14.54 -9.88
N PHE A 260 3.12 -15.08 -9.09
CA PHE A 260 1.84 -15.59 -9.58
C PHE A 260 0.81 -14.47 -9.72
N ALA A 261 0.41 -13.84 -8.61
CA ALA A 261 -0.68 -12.87 -8.62
C ALA A 261 -0.23 -11.49 -9.14
N GLY A 262 0.92 -11.01 -8.71
CA GLY A 262 1.49 -9.74 -9.16
C GLY A 262 1.93 -9.79 -10.62
N GLY A 263 2.53 -10.91 -11.05
CA GLY A 263 2.87 -11.14 -12.46
C GLY A 263 1.63 -11.13 -13.37
N ARG A 264 0.54 -11.78 -12.95
CA ARG A 264 -0.75 -11.75 -13.67
C ARG A 264 -1.35 -10.35 -13.72
N GLN A 265 -1.26 -9.59 -12.63
CA GLN A 265 -1.75 -8.22 -12.59
C GLN A 265 -0.94 -7.29 -13.49
N ALA A 266 0.39 -7.43 -13.51
CA ALA A 266 1.26 -6.66 -14.41
C ALA A 266 0.92 -6.93 -15.89
N PHE A 267 0.64 -8.19 -16.23
CA PHE A 267 0.15 -8.57 -17.57
C PHE A 267 -1.18 -7.87 -17.91
N TYR A 268 -2.16 -7.87 -16.98
CA TYR A 268 -3.46 -7.23 -17.24
C TYR A 268 -3.41 -5.71 -17.39
N GLN A 269 -2.41 -5.07 -16.79
CA GLN A 269 -2.20 -3.63 -16.90
C GLN A 269 -1.37 -3.23 -18.14
N SER A 270 -0.99 -4.19 -18.99
CA SER A 270 -0.25 -3.91 -20.21
C SER A 270 -1.05 -3.03 -21.19
N PHE A 271 -0.34 -2.12 -21.86
CA PHE A 271 -0.92 -1.14 -22.79
C PHE A 271 -1.43 -1.75 -24.08
N HIS A 272 -0.75 -2.79 -24.58
CA HIS A 272 -1.09 -3.44 -25.84
C HIS A 272 -1.83 -4.75 -25.61
N LYS A 273 -2.54 -4.91 -24.47
CA LYS A 273 -3.29 -6.12 -24.13
C LYS A 273 -4.07 -6.71 -25.30
N TYR A 274 -4.74 -5.87 -26.09
CA TYR A 274 -5.53 -6.28 -27.26
C TYR A 274 -4.70 -6.95 -28.36
N PHE A 275 -3.46 -6.49 -28.56
CA PHE A 275 -2.52 -7.07 -29.52
C PHE A 275 -1.74 -8.23 -28.92
N GLU A 276 -1.43 -8.18 -27.62
CA GLU A 276 -0.61 -9.17 -26.91
C GLU A 276 -1.31 -10.50 -26.67
N GLU A 277 -2.63 -10.52 -26.41
CA GLU A 277 -3.40 -11.78 -26.27
C GLU A 277 -3.39 -12.63 -27.56
N GLN A 278 -3.04 -12.03 -28.72
CA GLN A 278 -2.99 -12.71 -30.01
C GLN A 278 -1.62 -13.35 -30.31
N TYR A 279 -0.56 -12.94 -29.60
CA TYR A 279 0.78 -13.53 -29.75
C TYR A 279 0.97 -14.60 -28.66
N GLY A 280 1.34 -15.81 -29.09
CA GLY A 280 1.51 -16.98 -28.20
C GLY A 280 2.49 -16.76 -27.05
N GLU A 281 2.47 -17.70 -26.10
CA GLU A 281 3.20 -17.66 -24.82
C GLU A 281 4.67 -17.27 -24.98
N LEU A 282 4.99 -16.00 -24.74
CA LEU A 282 6.36 -15.56 -24.53
C LEU A 282 6.99 -16.37 -23.39
N PRO A 283 8.30 -16.69 -23.47
CA PRO A 283 8.94 -17.45 -22.42
C PRO A 283 8.75 -16.74 -21.07
N PRO A 284 8.45 -17.48 -19.99
CA PRO A 284 8.25 -16.86 -18.69
C PRO A 284 9.52 -16.09 -18.31
N PRO A 285 9.41 -14.83 -17.86
CA PRO A 285 10.57 -14.08 -17.42
C PRO A 285 11.21 -14.78 -16.22
N PRO A 286 12.54 -14.64 -16.05
CA PRO A 286 13.22 -15.20 -14.90
C PRO A 286 12.61 -14.62 -13.62
N LEU A 287 12.46 -15.47 -12.62
CA LEU A 287 11.93 -15.06 -11.32
C LEU A 287 12.90 -14.05 -10.68
N PRO A 288 12.37 -13.03 -9.97
CA PRO A 288 13.20 -12.11 -9.20
C PRO A 288 13.99 -12.89 -8.13
N LEU A 289 15.18 -12.42 -7.78
CA LEU A 289 15.97 -13.08 -6.75
C LEU A 289 15.31 -12.83 -5.39
N ARG A 290 15.17 -13.90 -4.62
CA ARG A 290 14.58 -13.86 -3.28
C ARG A 290 15.72 -13.57 -2.31
N SER A 291 15.80 -12.33 -1.84
CA SER A 291 16.69 -11.96 -0.75
C SER A 291 16.15 -12.45 0.60
N PRO A 292 17.01 -12.68 1.61
CA PRO A 292 16.54 -12.96 2.96
C PRO A 292 15.78 -11.75 3.55
N PRO A 293 14.79 -11.97 4.43
CA PRO A 293 14.02 -10.88 5.03
C PRO A 293 14.92 -9.99 5.89
N ILE A 294 14.69 -8.67 5.81
CA ILE A 294 15.45 -7.70 6.59
C ILE A 294 14.78 -7.50 7.93
N VAL A 295 15.53 -7.77 9.01
CA VAL A 295 15.09 -7.56 10.39
C VAL A 295 15.79 -6.33 10.96
N LYS A 296 15.04 -5.48 11.68
CA LYS A 296 15.55 -4.25 12.29
C LYS A 296 16.61 -4.61 13.32
N LYS A 297 17.86 -4.25 13.05
CA LYS A 297 18.95 -4.31 14.04
C LYS A 297 18.88 -3.08 14.95
N PRO A 298 19.21 -3.21 16.25
CA PRO A 298 19.32 -2.04 17.13
C PRO A 298 20.37 -1.06 16.58
N GLY A 299 19.97 0.20 16.35
CA GLY A 299 20.83 1.25 15.79
C GLY A 299 20.70 1.50 14.27
N MET A 300 19.77 0.85 13.57
CA MET A 300 19.52 1.10 12.15
C MET A 300 18.74 2.42 11.94
N GLU A 301 19.37 3.41 11.30
CA GLU A 301 18.73 4.69 10.94
C GLU A 301 17.74 4.54 9.78
N GLU A 302 16.64 5.30 9.83
CA GLU A 302 15.66 5.35 8.75
C GLU A 302 16.20 6.15 7.56
N LYS A 303 16.16 5.55 6.36
CA LYS A 303 16.55 6.22 5.12
C LYS A 303 15.47 7.22 4.69
N GLY A 304 15.88 8.44 4.36
CA GLY A 304 15.03 9.46 3.74
C GLY A 304 15.77 10.17 2.60
N ALA A 305 15.07 10.53 1.53
CA ALA A 305 15.70 11.11 0.34
C ALA A 305 14.97 12.31 -0.28
N PHE A 306 13.67 12.49 0.02
CA PHE A 306 12.84 13.49 -0.68
C PHE A 306 12.31 14.64 0.21
N GLY A 307 12.76 14.76 1.46
CA GLY A 307 12.39 15.84 2.39
C GLY A 307 11.95 15.29 3.75
N LYS A 308 11.08 16.01 4.49
CA LYS A 308 10.40 15.45 5.69
C LYS A 308 9.40 14.38 5.23
N GLY A 309 9.92 13.23 4.81
CA GLY A 309 9.20 12.07 4.34
C GLY A 309 8.44 11.38 5.45
N LEU A 310 7.40 12.05 5.94
CA LEU A 310 6.40 11.44 6.79
C LEU A 310 5.60 10.51 5.87
N ALA A 311 6.12 9.32 5.59
CA ALA A 311 5.31 8.29 4.95
C ALA A 311 4.19 7.96 5.95
N PHE A 312 3.07 8.66 5.81
CA PHE A 312 1.86 8.35 6.52
C PHE A 312 1.15 7.20 5.80
N ASN A 313 0.34 6.46 6.57
CA ASN A 313 -0.26 5.16 6.24
C ASN A 313 -0.81 5.00 4.81
#